data_AF-A0A6I5HA50-F1
#
_entry.id   AF-A0A6I5HA50-F1
#
_cell.length_a   1.000
_cell.length_b   1.000
_cell.length_c   1.000
_cell.angle_alpha   90.00
_cell.angle_beta   90.00
_cell.angle_gamma   90.00
#
_symmetry.space_group_name_H-M   'P 1'
#
loop_
_entity.id
_entity.type
_entity.pdbx_description
1 polymer ?
#
loop_
_entity_poly.entity_id
_entity_poly.type
_entity_poly.pdbx_seq_one_letter_code
_entity_poly.pdbx_strand_id
1 'polypeptide(L)' 'MSTPAAQHAPGRAPDGGTAARARGLTRAYGSGETAVVALDAVDVDVARGRFTAVMGPSGSGKSTL' A
#
# COMPACT_ATOMS: atom_id res chain seq x y z
N MET A 1 30.21 7.96 -17.29
CA MET A 1 28.96 8.69 -17.01
C MET A 1 28.26 7.98 -15.86
N SER A 2 28.19 8.59 -14.68
CA SER A 2 27.45 8.03 -13.54
C SER A 2 26.48 9.10 -13.07
N THR A 3 25.19 8.93 -13.41
CA THR A 3 24.12 9.79 -12.88
C THR A 3 23.92 9.41 -11.41
N PRO A 4 24.05 10.34 -10.44
CA PRO A 4 23.67 10.04 -9.07
C PRO A 4 22.16 9.80 -9.03
N ALA A 5 21.73 8.68 -8.44
CA ALA A 5 20.33 8.47 -8.12
C ALA A 5 19.87 9.63 -7.24
N ALA A 6 18.78 10.30 -7.64
CA ALA A 6 18.20 11.38 -6.85
C ALA A 6 17.86 10.83 -5.45
N GLN A 7 18.69 11.18 -4.47
CA GLN A 7 18.44 10.92 -3.07
C GLN A 7 17.21 11.77 -2.71
N HIS A 8 16.07 11.10 -2.51
CA HIS A 8 14.86 11.75 -2.04
C HIS A 8 15.15 12.28 -0.64
N ALA A 9 15.45 13.59 -0.56
CA ALA A 9 15.64 14.26 0.72
C ALA A 9 14.40 13.98 1.60
N PRO A 10 14.57 13.55 2.86
CA PRO A 10 13.44 13.34 3.73
C PRO A 10 12.72 14.70 3.88
N GLY A 11 11.59 14.83 3.20
CA GLY A 11 10.70 15.97 3.36
C GLY A 11 10.40 16.15 4.84
N ARG A 12 10.41 17.40 5.29
CA ARG A 12 10.05 17.88 6.62
C ARG A 12 9.14 16.88 7.36
N ALA A 13 9.56 16.47 8.57
CA ALA A 13 8.84 15.52 9.40
C ALA A 13 7.32 15.82 9.36
N PRO A 14 6.49 14.90 8.84
CA PRO A 14 5.10 15.20 8.60
C PRO A 14 4.39 15.44 9.93
N ASP A 15 3.54 16.47 9.98
CA ASP A 15 2.56 16.63 11.05
C ASP A 15 1.82 15.29 11.16
N GLY A 16 1.98 14.58 12.29
CA GLY A 16 1.87 13.13 12.46
C GLY A 16 0.52 12.46 12.22
N GLY A 17 -0.19 12.82 11.16
CA GLY A 17 -1.50 12.30 10.79
C GLY A 17 -1.48 11.29 9.65
N THR A 18 -2.57 10.54 9.55
CA THR A 18 -2.81 9.53 8.50
C THR A 18 -3.41 10.17 7.24
N ALA A 19 -2.78 10.00 6.09
CA ALA A 19 -3.26 10.45 4.78
C ALA A 19 -4.44 9.62 4.28
N ALA A 20 -4.33 8.29 4.42
CA ALA A 20 -5.35 7.33 4.03
C ALA A 20 -5.36 6.17 5.04
N ARG A 21 -6.55 5.66 5.35
CA ARG A 21 -6.77 4.57 6.30
C ARG A 21 -7.75 3.57 5.71
N ALA A 22 -7.46 2.29 5.88
CA ALA A 22 -8.43 1.21 5.71
C ALA A 22 -8.44 0.32 6.96
N ARG A 23 -9.62 -0.20 7.28
CA ARG A 23 -9.83 -1.10 8.42
C ARG A 23 -10.71 -2.27 8.01
N GLY A 24 -10.27 -3.48 8.35
CA GLY A 24 -10.96 -4.72 7.97
C GLY A 24 -11.23 -4.83 6.48
N LEU A 25 -10.33 -4.34 5.62
CA LEU A 25 -10.55 -4.29 4.18
C LEU A 25 -10.51 -5.69 3.59
N THR A 26 -11.67 -6.17 3.16
CA THR A 26 -11.82 -7.41 2.40
C THR A 26 -12.25 -7.12 0.97
N ARG A 27 -11.62 -7.76 0.00
CA ARG A 27 -11.99 -7.69 -1.42
C ARG A 27 -11.82 -9.06 -2.06
N ALA A 28 -12.88 -9.52 -2.69
CA ALA A 28 -12.88 -10.72 -3.52
C ALA A 28 -13.25 -10.37 -4.96
N TYR A 29 -12.64 -11.07 -5.91
CA TYR A 29 -12.97 -10.99 -7.33
C TYR A 29 -13.60 -12.30 -7.79
N GLY A 30 -14.53 -12.21 -8.74
CA GLY A 30 -15.30 -13.38 -9.19
C GLY A 30 -16.45 -13.71 -8.23
N SER A 31 -17.00 -14.91 -8.37
CA SER A 31 -18.18 -15.35 -7.63
C SER A 31 -18.26 -16.87 -7.58
N GLY A 32 -18.96 -17.41 -6.57
CA GLY A 32 -19.11 -18.86 -6.41
C GLY A 32 -17.78 -19.54 -6.07
N GLU A 33 -17.59 -20.75 -6.60
CA GLU A 33 -16.40 -21.58 -6.32
C GLU A 33 -15.08 -21.01 -6.87
N THR A 34 -15.15 -20.06 -7.81
CA THR A 34 -13.97 -19.43 -8.42
C THR A 34 -13.61 -18.08 -7.81
N ALA A 35 -14.28 -17.68 -6.72
CA ALA A 35 -13.99 -16.42 -6.06
C ALA A 35 -12.57 -16.40 -5.48
N VAL A 36 -11.83 -15.33 -5.76
CA VAL A 36 -10.47 -15.11 -5.24
C VAL A 36 -10.50 -13.97 -4.25
N VAL A 37 -10.16 -14.25 -3.00
CA VAL A 37 -9.99 -13.23 -1.96
C VAL A 37 -8.63 -12.56 -2.14
N ALA A 38 -8.62 -11.34 -2.67
CA ALA A 38 -7.42 -10.57 -2.91
C ALA A 38 -6.94 -9.80 -1.67
N LEU A 39 -7.88 -9.41 -0.81
CA LEU A 39 -7.61 -8.84 0.51
C LEU A 39 -8.51 -9.51 1.54
N ASP A 40 -7.96 -9.87 2.69
CA ASP A 40 -8.69 -10.49 3.79
C ASP A 40 -8.45 -9.70 5.09
N ALA A 41 -9.47 -8.99 5.55
CA ALA A 41 -9.49 -8.22 6.79
C ALA A 41 -8.24 -7.32 7.00
N VAL A 42 -7.78 -6.64 5.96
CA VAL A 42 -6.54 -5.85 6.00
C VAL A 42 -6.74 -4.51 6.72
N ASP A 43 -5.87 -4.23 7.69
CA ASP A 43 -5.73 -2.92 8.34
C ASP A 43 -4.47 -2.20 7.82
N VAL A 44 -4.63 -0.96 7.34
CA VAL A 44 -3.49 -0.15 6.91
C VAL A 44 -3.71 1.34 7.20
N ASP A 45 -2.62 2.01 7.57
CA ASP A 45 -2.52 3.47 7.67
C ASP A 45 -1.37 3.97 6.80
N VAL A 46 -1.66 4.87 5.87
CA VAL A 46 -0.65 5.58 5.07
C VAL A 46 -0.39 6.93 5.74
N ALA A 47 0.83 7.17 6.19
CA ALA A 47 1.18 8.43 6.85
C ALA A 47 1.20 9.61 5.86
N ARG A 48 0.74 10.79 6.30
CA ARG A 48 0.90 12.04 5.54
C ARG A 48 2.39 12.35 5.33
N GLY A 49 2.71 12.97 4.19
CA GLY A 49 4.06 13.43 3.88
C GLY A 49 5.15 12.35 3.83
N ARG A 50 4.77 11.06 3.75
CA ARG A 50 5.71 9.94 3.71
C ARG A 50 5.58 9.17 2.41
N PHE A 51 6.71 8.94 1.75
CA PHE A 51 6.78 7.95 0.68
C PHE A 51 6.62 6.54 1.27
N THR A 52 5.59 5.83 0.86
CA THR A 52 5.25 4.49 1.34
C THR A 52 5.25 3.52 0.16
N ALA A 53 6.01 2.44 0.27
CA ALA A 53 6.07 1.39 -0.75
C ALA A 53 5.39 0.12 -0.24
N VAL A 54 4.57 -0.52 -1.08
CA VAL A 54 3.92 -1.80 -0.81
C VAL A 54 4.58 -2.88 -1.66
N MET A 55 5.16 -3.90 -1.01
CA MET A 55 5.99 -4.92 -1.65
C MET A 55 5.47 -6.34 -1.33
N GLY A 56 5.80 -7.31 -2.18
CA GLY A 56 5.38 -8.70 -2.01
C GLY A 56 5.25 -9.50 -3.33
N PRO A 57 5.15 -10.84 -3.28
CA PRO A 57 5.06 -11.72 -4.46
C PRO A 57 3.88 -11.38 -5.39
N SER A 58 3.92 -11.84 -6.65
CA SER A 58 2.76 -11.71 -7.55
C SER A 58 1.51 -12.35 -6.93
N GLY A 59 0.35 -11.71 -7.08
CA GLY A 59 -0.92 -12.19 -6.51
C GLY A 59 -1.18 -11.85 -5.04
N SER A 60 -0.24 -11.23 -4.31
CA SER A 60 -0.41 -10.91 -2.89
C SER A 60 -1.38 -9.75 -2.56
N GLY A 61 -2.19 -9.28 -3.51
CA GLY A 61 -3.17 -8.22 -3.29
C GLY A 61 -2.66 -6.77 -3.36
N LYS A 62 -1.39 -6.51 -3.69
CA LYS A 62 -0.80 -5.14 -3.68
C LYS A 62 -1.47 -4.14 -4.61
N SER A 63 -1.88 -4.58 -5.81
CA SER A 63 -2.60 -3.72 -6.77
C SER A 63 -4.09 -3.58 -6.43
N THR A 64 -4.57 -4.40 -5.48
CA THR A 64 -5.94 -4.33 -4.95
C THR A 64 -6.01 -3.40 -3.74
N LEU A 65 -4.94 -3.35 -2.93
CA LEU A 65 -4.77 -2.42 -1.82
C LEU A 65 -4.52 -0.99 -2.31
#